data_AF-A0A934FC93-F1
#
_entry.id   AF-A0A934FC93-F1
#
_cell.length_a   1.000
_cell.length_b   1.000
_cell.length_c   1.000
_cell.angle_alpha   90.00
_cell.angle_beta   90.00
_cell.angle_gamma   90.00
#
_symmetry.space_group_name_H-M   'P 1'
#
loop_
_entity.id
_entity.type
_entity.pdbx_description
1 polymer ?
#
loop_
_entity_poly.entity_id
_entity_poly.type
_entity_poly.pdbx_seq_one_letter_code
_entity_poly.pdbx_strand_id
1 'polypeptide(L)'
;MENTPDRLHPLMTVTALAVTAAALATVGVITGVIPERAAPAAPAGAAAATFATRLAADPLGIGPTLYAPQPLVRACEDCATVESVRRLAKPGYAEQGADQWEIRVRMEDGTMLTLAAESQPSWHAGQHVRLVDGVLMSM
;
A
#
# COMPACT_ATOMS: atom_id res chain seq x y z
N MET A 1 -4.14 44.15 -16.82
CA MET A 1 -3.04 43.14 -16.90
C MET A 1 -2.61 42.84 -15.49
N GLU A 2 -3.49 42.16 -14.78
CA GLU A 2 -3.19 41.56 -13.49
C GLU A 2 -2.55 40.20 -13.76
N ASN A 3 -1.34 40.02 -13.28
CA ASN A 3 -0.68 38.71 -13.25
C ASN A 3 -0.15 38.59 -11.82
N THR A 4 -1.06 38.28 -10.90
CA THR A 4 -0.72 37.93 -9.53
C THR A 4 -0.52 36.41 -9.54
N PRO A 5 0.73 35.91 -9.51
CA PRO A 5 0.97 34.50 -9.32
C PRO A 5 0.59 34.17 -7.87
N ASP A 6 -0.65 33.68 -7.70
CA ASP A 6 -1.10 33.08 -6.47
C ASP A 6 -0.14 31.94 -6.08
N ARG A 7 0.20 31.89 -4.80
CA ARG A 7 1.37 31.17 -4.27
C ARG A 7 1.19 29.66 -4.40
N LEU A 8 1.49 29.09 -5.56
CA LEU A 8 1.87 27.68 -5.59
C LEU A 8 3.15 27.56 -4.74
N HIS A 9 3.05 26.77 -3.67
CA HIS A 9 4.18 26.51 -2.78
C HIS A 9 5.41 26.17 -3.64
N PRO A 10 6.58 26.78 -3.40
CA PRO A 10 7.77 26.56 -4.23
C PRO A 10 8.14 25.08 -4.34
N LEU A 11 7.77 24.28 -3.34
CA LEU A 11 7.89 22.82 -3.36
C LEU A 11 7.01 22.12 -4.41
N MET A 12 5.79 22.61 -4.66
CA MET A 12 4.88 22.03 -5.65
C MET A 12 5.34 22.30 -7.08
N THR A 13 5.88 23.50 -7.34
CA THR A 13 6.41 23.85 -8.66
C THR A 13 7.66 23.04 -9.00
N VAL A 14 8.57 22.86 -8.01
CA VAL A 14 9.78 22.06 -8.19
C VAL A 14 9.46 20.59 -8.42
N THR A 15 8.52 20.03 -7.65
CA THR A 15 8.10 18.62 -7.84
C THR A 15 7.43 18.38 -9.18
N ALA A 16 6.55 19.28 -9.63
CA ALA A 16 5.90 19.18 -10.94
C ALA A 16 6.91 19.19 -12.10
N LEU A 17 7.90 20.09 -12.05
CA LEU A 17 8.96 20.16 -13.06
C LEU A 17 9.85 18.90 -13.05
N ALA A 18 10.23 18.43 -11.86
CA ALA A 18 11.05 17.23 -11.71
C ALA A 18 10.37 15.98 -12.27
N VAL A 19 9.08 15.78 -11.95
CA VAL A 19 8.30 14.63 -12.43
C VAL A 19 8.12 14.68 -13.95
N THR A 20 7.84 15.85 -14.51
CA THR A 20 7.70 16.00 -15.97
C THR A 20 8.99 15.68 -16.70
N ALA A 21 10.13 16.16 -16.19
CA ALA A 21 11.45 15.86 -16.75
C ALA A 21 11.79 14.37 -16.66
N ALA A 22 11.52 13.72 -15.52
CA ALA A 22 11.76 12.30 -15.34
C ALA A 22 10.90 11.44 -16.28
N ALA A 23 9.61 11.76 -16.43
CA ALA A 23 8.70 11.04 -17.32
C ALA A 23 9.14 11.13 -18.79
N LEU A 24 9.53 12.32 -19.25
CA LEU A 24 10.06 12.52 -20.61
C LEU A 24 11.37 11.74 -20.82
N ALA A 25 12.25 11.70 -19.82
CA ALA A 25 13.48 10.92 -19.90
C ALA A 25 13.19 9.41 -20.03
N THR A 26 12.26 8.86 -19.24
CA THR A 26 11.88 7.44 -19.35
C THR A 26 11.31 7.10 -20.72
N VAL A 27 10.43 7.95 -21.28
CA VAL A 27 9.88 7.73 -22.62
C VAL A 27 10.99 7.75 -23.67
N GLY A 28 11.92 8.71 -23.57
CA GLY A 28 13.05 8.82 -24.51
C GLY A 28 14.00 7.62 -24.49
N VAL A 29 14.17 6.95 -23.35
CA VAL A 29 14.91 5.68 -23.25
C VAL A 29 14.17 4.56 -23.98
N ILE A 30 12.87 4.42 -23.75
CA ILE A 30 12.05 3.34 -24.35
C ILE A 30 11.98 3.50 -25.88
N THR A 31 11.83 4.74 -26.37
CA THR A 31 11.76 5.02 -27.80
C THR A 31 13.14 5.06 -28.48
N GLY A 32 14.23 4.85 -27.74
CA GLY A 32 15.59 4.91 -28.27
C GLY A 32 16.01 6.31 -28.78
N VAL A 33 15.31 7.36 -28.33
CA VAL A 33 15.54 8.76 -28.74
C VAL A 33 16.65 9.43 -27.92
N ILE A 34 17.00 8.89 -26.74
CA ILE A 34 18.11 9.39 -25.93
C ILE A 34 19.38 8.60 -26.30
N PRO A 35 20.31 9.17 -27.08
CA PRO A 35 21.63 8.58 -27.21
C PRO A 35 22.29 8.61 -25.83
N GLU A 36 22.83 7.47 -25.38
CA GLU A 36 23.67 7.40 -24.18
C GLU A 36 24.87 8.35 -24.35
N ARG A 37 24.71 9.63 -23.96
CA ARG A 37 25.86 10.49 -23.72
C ARG A 37 26.41 10.06 -22.36
N ALA A 38 27.61 9.49 -22.40
CA ALA A 38 28.40 9.10 -21.23
C ALA A 38 28.19 10.09 -20.08
N ALA A 39 27.68 9.58 -18.96
CA ALA A 39 27.51 10.38 -17.76
C ALA A 39 28.87 11.00 -17.37
N PRO A 40 28.92 12.29 -16.98
CA PRO A 40 30.06 12.75 -16.19
C PRO A 40 30.13 11.87 -14.95
N ALA A 41 31.33 11.36 -14.65
CA ALA A 41 31.59 10.56 -13.47
C ALA A 41 30.97 11.24 -12.25
N ALA A 42 30.01 10.58 -11.61
CA ALA A 42 29.49 10.99 -10.33
C ALA A 42 30.68 11.23 -9.38
N PRO A 43 30.71 12.31 -8.59
CA PRO A 43 31.68 12.40 -7.52
C PRO A 43 31.50 11.18 -6.62
N ALA A 44 32.51 10.32 -6.62
CA ALA A 44 32.64 9.23 -5.67
C ALA A 44 32.70 9.86 -4.27
N GLY A 45 31.59 9.79 -3.54
CA GLY A 45 31.48 10.40 -2.23
C GLY A 45 30.17 10.06 -1.55
N ALA A 46 30.24 9.09 -0.63
CA ALA A 46 29.31 8.84 0.47
C ALA A 46 27.93 8.22 0.14
N ALA A 47 27.91 6.89 -0.01
CA ALA A 47 27.19 6.02 0.92
C ALA A 47 27.68 4.58 0.75
N ALA A 48 28.60 4.20 1.63
CA ALA A 48 29.00 2.83 1.85
C ALA A 48 27.83 2.03 2.45
N ALA A 49 27.68 0.79 1.97
CA ALA A 49 27.44 -0.43 2.74
C ALA A 49 26.48 -1.37 1.99
N THR A 50 27.06 -2.07 1.01
CA THR A 50 27.02 -3.52 0.89
C THR A 50 26.20 -4.24 1.97
N PHE A 51 24.89 -4.41 1.76
CA PHE A 51 24.13 -5.49 2.40
C PHE A 51 24.24 -6.75 1.53
N ALA A 52 25.47 -7.24 1.40
CA ALA A 52 25.77 -8.61 1.05
C ALA A 52 26.73 -9.11 2.12
N THR A 53 26.47 -10.32 2.65
CA THR A 53 27.09 -11.00 3.82
C THR A 53 26.18 -10.87 5.06
N ARG A 54 25.42 -11.89 5.50
CA ARG A 54 25.80 -13.29 5.68
C ARG A 54 24.58 -14.21 5.54
N LEU A 55 24.51 -15.02 4.48
CA LEU A 55 23.97 -16.38 4.61
C LEU A 55 25.04 -17.16 5.38
N ALA A 56 24.95 -17.11 6.71
CA ALA A 56 25.67 -18.05 7.54
C ALA A 56 24.92 -19.38 7.42
N ALA A 57 25.55 -20.32 6.72
CA ALA A 57 25.28 -21.74 6.90
C ALA A 57 25.50 -22.06 8.38
N ASP A 58 24.45 -22.51 9.07
CA ASP A 58 24.55 -23.11 10.39
C ASP A 58 24.66 -24.63 10.19
N PRO A 59 25.82 -25.26 10.44
CA PRO A 59 26.00 -26.69 10.31
C PRO A 59 25.72 -27.40 11.64
N LEU A 60 24.57 -27.14 12.27
CA LEU A 60 24.12 -27.92 13.43
C LEU A 60 22.63 -28.26 13.29
N GLY A 61 22.37 -29.40 12.64
CA GLY A 61 21.08 -30.06 12.71
C GLY A 61 20.70 -30.39 14.15
N ILE A 62 19.81 -29.58 14.73
CA ILE A 62 18.95 -29.94 15.86
C ILE A 62 17.61 -29.27 15.59
N GLY A 63 16.70 -29.98 14.94
CA GLY A 63 15.30 -29.59 14.93
C GLY A 63 14.67 -29.90 16.29
N PRO A 64 13.90 -28.97 16.89
CA PRO A 64 12.78 -29.36 17.73
C PRO A 64 11.57 -29.55 16.82
N THR A 65 11.43 -30.76 16.26
CA THR A 65 10.08 -31.30 16.04
C THR A 65 9.51 -31.57 17.41
N LEU A 66 8.95 -30.55 18.07
CA LEU A 66 8.01 -30.66 19.20
C LEU A 66 7.57 -29.24 19.54
N TYR A 67 6.26 -29.00 19.39
CA TYR A 67 5.54 -27.75 19.70
C TYR A 67 5.48 -26.69 18.59
N ALA A 68 4.86 -27.04 17.45
CA ALA A 68 3.86 -26.10 16.94
C ALA A 68 2.61 -26.33 17.80
N PRO A 69 2.05 -25.33 18.50
CA PRO A 69 0.64 -25.43 18.84
C PRO A 69 -0.06 -25.66 17.51
N GLN A 70 -0.77 -26.78 17.37
CA GLN A 70 -1.70 -26.90 16.26
C GLN A 70 -2.52 -25.60 16.30
N PRO A 71 -2.54 -24.80 15.23
CA PRO A 71 -3.44 -23.67 15.24
C PRO A 71 -4.81 -24.28 15.45
N LEU A 72 -5.44 -23.94 16.56
CA LEU A 72 -6.87 -24.15 16.82
C LEU A 72 -7.71 -23.28 15.85
N VAL A 73 -7.18 -22.98 14.67
CA VAL A 73 -7.78 -22.24 13.56
C VAL A 73 -8.67 -23.22 12.80
N ARG A 74 -9.67 -23.69 13.53
CA ARG A 74 -10.99 -24.04 13.00
C ARG A 74 -12.09 -23.48 13.90
N ALA A 75 -11.76 -22.56 14.80
CA ALA A 75 -12.75 -21.93 15.66
C ALA A 75 -13.70 -21.02 14.86
N CYS A 76 -13.29 -20.53 13.69
CA CYS A 76 -14.17 -19.76 12.83
C CYS A 76 -13.53 -19.56 11.43
N GLU A 77 -13.90 -20.40 10.46
CA GLU A 77 -13.45 -20.27 9.06
C GLU A 77 -13.86 -18.91 8.46
N ASP A 78 -14.94 -18.34 8.99
CA ASP A 78 -15.53 -17.08 8.58
C ASP A 78 -15.17 -15.89 9.48
N CYS A 79 -14.26 -16.04 10.42
CA CYS A 79 -13.89 -14.92 11.30
C CYS A 79 -12.84 -14.03 10.64
N ALA A 80 -13.04 -12.74 10.85
CA ALA A 80 -12.20 -11.70 10.32
C ALA A 80 -12.04 -10.57 11.34
N THR A 81 -10.92 -9.88 11.26
CA THR A 81 -10.68 -8.66 12.01
C THR A 81 -10.76 -7.48 11.07
N VAL A 82 -11.52 -6.45 11.44
CA VAL A 82 -11.61 -5.21 10.66
C VAL A 82 -10.24 -4.53 10.69
N GLU A 83 -9.59 -4.42 9.53
CA GLU A 83 -8.30 -3.75 9.40
C GLU A 83 -8.50 -2.23 9.28
N SER A 84 -9.42 -1.82 8.40
CA SER A 84 -9.70 -0.41 8.18
C SER A 84 -11.14 -0.16 7.74
N VAL A 85 -11.69 0.97 8.19
CA VAL A 85 -12.98 1.51 7.75
C VAL A 85 -12.71 2.90 7.21
N ARG A 86 -12.89 3.08 5.92
CA ARG A 86 -12.63 4.36 5.25
C ARG A 86 -13.85 4.82 4.47
N ARG A 87 -14.14 6.12 4.53
CA ARG A 87 -15.13 6.76 3.68
C ARG A 87 -14.48 7.09 2.34
N LEU A 88 -15.04 6.57 1.25
CA LEU A 88 -14.65 6.83 -0.12
C LEU A 88 -15.75 7.67 -0.80
N ALA A 89 -15.36 8.69 -1.55
CA ALA A 89 -16.30 9.36 -2.44
C ALA A 89 -16.54 8.47 -3.66
N LYS A 90 -17.81 8.18 -4.02
CA LYS A 90 -18.08 7.43 -5.26
C LYS A 90 -17.55 8.23 -6.46
N PRO A 91 -16.67 7.66 -7.31
CA PRO A 91 -16.21 8.33 -8.52
C PRO A 91 -17.42 8.55 -9.45
N GLY A 92 -17.64 9.80 -9.86
CA GLY A 92 -18.78 10.20 -10.71
C GLY A 92 -19.99 10.79 -9.96
N TYR A 93 -19.99 10.84 -8.62
CA TYR A 93 -21.07 11.43 -7.81
C TYR A 93 -20.59 12.57 -6.89
N ALA A 94 -19.49 13.23 -7.24
CA ALA A 94 -18.85 14.27 -6.41
C ALA A 94 -19.77 15.49 -6.12
N GLU A 95 -20.82 15.70 -6.92
CA GLU A 95 -21.78 16.80 -6.74
C GLU A 95 -23.03 16.41 -5.93
N GLN A 96 -23.25 15.11 -5.63
CA GLN A 96 -24.47 14.60 -5.00
C GLN A 96 -24.28 13.97 -3.61
N GLY A 97 -23.06 14.01 -3.05
CA GLY A 97 -22.82 13.63 -1.65
C GLY A 97 -23.04 12.13 -1.34
N ALA A 98 -22.85 11.24 -2.32
CA ALA A 98 -22.93 9.80 -2.07
C ALA A 98 -21.64 9.29 -1.41
N ASP A 99 -21.69 9.12 -0.10
CA ASP A 99 -20.60 8.53 0.67
C ASP A 99 -20.61 7.01 0.52
N GLN A 100 -19.55 6.46 -0.08
CA GLN A 100 -19.29 5.04 -0.02
C GLN A 100 -18.42 4.75 1.19
N TRP A 101 -18.65 3.64 1.85
CA TRP A 101 -17.78 3.16 2.92
C TRP A 101 -17.08 1.91 2.41
N GLU A 102 -15.76 1.87 2.55
CA GLU A 102 -14.97 0.68 2.31
C GLU A 102 -14.51 0.11 3.64
N ILE A 103 -14.87 -1.15 3.87
CA ILE A 103 -14.43 -1.93 5.02
C ILE A 103 -13.45 -2.97 4.51
N ARG A 104 -12.21 -2.92 4.98
CA ARG A 104 -11.23 -3.99 4.77
C ARG A 104 -11.20 -4.87 5.99
N VAL A 105 -11.43 -6.15 5.79
CA VAL A 105 -11.32 -7.17 6.82
C VAL A 105 -10.17 -8.11 6.47
N ARG A 106 -9.37 -8.45 7.47
CA ARG A 106 -8.37 -9.51 7.40
C ARG A 106 -8.98 -10.76 7.98
N MET A 107 -9.23 -11.75 7.14
CA MET A 107 -9.65 -13.08 7.54
C MET A 107 -8.53 -13.79 8.32
N GLU A 108 -8.89 -14.79 9.13
CA GLU A 108 -7.92 -15.53 9.96
C GLU A 108 -6.98 -16.45 9.16
N ASP A 109 -7.36 -16.80 7.93
CA ASP A 109 -6.50 -17.46 6.94
C ASP A 109 -5.45 -16.50 6.33
N GLY A 110 -5.54 -15.21 6.64
CA GLY A 110 -4.69 -14.13 6.14
C GLY A 110 -5.21 -13.43 4.89
N THR A 111 -6.34 -13.88 4.33
CA THR A 111 -6.97 -13.27 3.16
C THR A 111 -7.54 -11.89 3.50
N MET A 112 -7.38 -10.93 2.60
CA MET A 112 -7.96 -9.59 2.74
C MET A 112 -9.22 -9.47 1.91
N LEU A 113 -10.33 -9.10 2.53
CA LEU A 113 -11.60 -8.92 1.85
C LEU A 113 -12.03 -7.46 1.98
N THR A 114 -12.46 -6.88 0.86
CA THR A 114 -12.89 -5.49 0.77
C THR A 114 -14.38 -5.43 0.50
N LEU A 115 -15.14 -4.86 1.43
CA LEU A 115 -16.59 -4.70 1.34
C LEU A 115 -16.93 -3.24 1.14
N ALA A 116 -17.86 -2.98 0.23
CA ALA A 116 -18.46 -1.66 0.06
C ALA A 116 -19.80 -1.61 0.81
N ALA A 117 -19.98 -0.58 1.63
CA ALA A 117 -21.25 -0.26 2.27
C ALA A 117 -21.73 1.13 1.81
N GLU A 118 -23.04 1.30 1.66
CA GLU A 118 -23.64 2.58 1.26
C GLU A 118 -23.96 3.48 2.46
N SER A 119 -23.92 2.94 3.67
CA SER A 119 -24.21 3.63 4.91
C SER A 119 -23.05 3.46 5.87
N GLN A 120 -22.88 4.40 6.80
CA GLN A 120 -21.79 4.34 7.77
C GLN A 120 -21.91 3.06 8.61
N PRO A 121 -20.92 2.14 8.53
CA PRO A 121 -20.94 0.94 9.34
C PRO A 121 -20.65 1.30 10.80
N SER A 122 -21.25 0.55 11.72
CA SER A 122 -20.97 0.66 13.16
C SER A 122 -19.65 0.01 13.58
N TRP A 123 -18.98 -0.68 12.66
CA TRP A 123 -17.73 -1.42 12.89
C TRP A 123 -16.52 -0.49 12.95
N HIS A 124 -15.54 -0.84 13.79
CA HIS A 124 -14.28 -0.10 13.94
C HIS A 124 -13.08 -0.99 13.64
N ALA A 125 -11.95 -0.37 13.25
CA ALA A 125 -10.69 -1.09 13.07
C ALA A 125 -10.28 -1.81 14.38
N GLY A 126 -9.81 -3.05 14.26
CA GLY A 126 -9.48 -3.95 15.35
C GLY A 126 -10.65 -4.79 15.87
N GLN A 127 -11.88 -4.55 15.38
CA GLN A 127 -13.05 -5.31 15.83
C GLN A 127 -13.10 -6.69 15.16
N HIS A 128 -13.41 -7.72 15.94
CA HIS A 128 -13.61 -9.08 15.44
C HIS A 128 -15.05 -9.23 14.94
N VAL A 129 -15.18 -9.74 13.73
CA VAL A 129 -16.45 -9.90 13.02
C VAL A 129 -16.47 -11.27 12.33
N ARG A 130 -17.66 -11.81 12.12
CA ARG A 130 -17.88 -13.03 11.35
C ARG A 130 -18.55 -12.68 10.03
N LEU A 131 -18.09 -13.25 8.93
CA LEU A 131 -18.65 -13.07 7.61
C LEU A 131 -19.65 -14.19 7.29
N VAL A 132 -20.95 -13.89 7.25
CA VAL A 132 -21.99 -14.89 6.95
C VAL A 132 -22.77 -14.41 5.72
N ASP A 133 -22.73 -15.16 4.62
CA ASP A 133 -23.41 -14.82 3.35
C ASP A 133 -23.08 -13.41 2.80
N GLY A 134 -21.84 -12.95 3.03
CA GLY A 134 -21.39 -11.62 2.62
C GLY A 134 -21.82 -10.48 3.56
N VAL A 135 -22.45 -10.80 4.70
CA VAL A 135 -22.83 -9.86 5.75
C VAL A 135 -21.88 -10.00 6.94
N LEU A 136 -21.38 -8.87 7.46
CA LEU A 136 -20.58 -8.85 8.68
C LEU A 136 -21.48 -8.88 9.92
N MET A 137 -21.24 -9.85 10.79
CA MET A 137 -21.89 -9.99 12.10
C MET A 137 -20.88 -9.78 13.22
N SER A 138 -21.32 -9.20 14.35
CA SER A 138 -20.51 -9.16 15.58
C SER A 138 -20.41 -10.57 16.15
N MET A 139 -19.23 -10.91 16.65
CA MET A 139 -19.00 -12.09 17.48
C MET A 139 -19.32 -11.80 18.95
#